data_AF-A0A3B6R7N8-F1
#
_entry.id   AF-A0A3B6R7N8-F1
#
_cell.length_a   1.000
_cell.length_b   1.000
_cell.length_c   1.000
_cell.angle_alpha   90.00
_cell.angle_beta   90.00
_cell.angle_gamma   90.00
#
_symmetry.space_group_name_H-M   'P 1'
#
loop_
_entity.id
_entity.type
_entity.pdbx_description
1 polymer ?
#
loop_
_entity_poly.entity_id
_entity_poly.type
_entity_poly.pdbx_seq_one_letter_code
_entity_poly.pdbx_strand_id
1 'polypeptide(L)'
;MELRIANKRETRDQQRRNCRQGTGDRGCEEGDASKICSYAQGMNIIKAKSTEKGWASISASWQGSGRTGASSAPASWTASRRPTTGTASSRTNLLIDPEFVQEIMDRQAAWRRVVYLAINNGVSIPGMSASLAYFDSYRRDMLPANLVQAQRDYFGAHTYERVDMPGSFHTEWYKIANSKI
;
A
#
# COMPACT_ATOMS: atom_id res chain seq x y z
N MET A 1 9.77 -19.62 -41.00
CA MET A 1 8.93 -19.46 -39.79
C MET A 1 9.24 -18.07 -39.23
N GLU A 2 8.57 -17.04 -39.73
CA GLU A 2 8.77 -15.65 -39.30
C GLU A 2 8.01 -15.39 -38.00
N LEU A 3 8.73 -15.02 -36.94
CA LEU A 3 8.16 -14.51 -35.71
C LEU A 3 7.81 -13.03 -35.90
N ARG A 4 6.53 -12.73 -36.17
CA ARG A 4 6.01 -11.36 -36.12
C ARG A 4 5.99 -10.89 -34.66
N ILE A 5 6.80 -9.87 -34.36
CA ILE A 5 6.73 -9.15 -33.09
C ILE A 5 5.42 -8.37 -33.08
N ALA A 6 4.45 -8.81 -32.28
CA ALA A 6 3.19 -8.09 -32.10
C ALA A 6 3.46 -6.68 -31.56
N ASN A 7 2.87 -5.68 -32.21
CA ASN A 7 2.99 -4.29 -31.83
C ASN A 7 2.42 -4.08 -30.40
N LYS A 8 3.28 -3.72 -29.44
CA LYS A 8 2.90 -3.53 -28.02
C LYS A 8 1.82 -2.46 -27.81
N ARG A 9 1.56 -1.59 -28.79
CA ARG A 9 0.49 -0.57 -28.71
C ARG A 9 -0.89 -1.16 -29.01
N GLU A 10 -1.02 -1.97 -30.07
CA GLU A 10 -2.29 -2.58 -30.46
C GLU A 10 -2.80 -3.58 -29.41
N THR A 11 -1.89 -4.32 -28.78
CA THR A 11 -2.23 -5.25 -27.68
C THR A 11 -2.76 -4.52 -26.43
N ARG A 12 -2.20 -3.35 -26.07
CA ARG A 12 -2.70 -2.53 -24.96
C ARG A 12 -4.06 -1.90 -25.25
N ASP A 13 -4.30 -1.46 -26.49
CA ASP A 13 -5.58 -0.85 -26.87
C ASP A 13 -6.69 -1.90 -27.01
N GLN A 14 -6.36 -3.13 -27.41
CA GLN A 14 -7.29 -4.26 -27.39
C GLN A 14 -7.66 -4.68 -25.97
N GLN A 15 -6.68 -4.76 -25.06
CA GLN A 15 -6.94 -5.05 -23.64
C GLN A 15 -7.80 -3.97 -22.96
N ARG A 16 -7.57 -2.69 -23.27
CA ARG A 16 -8.38 -1.57 -22.76
C ARG A 16 -9.82 -1.58 -23.27
N ARG A 17 -10.05 -1.99 -24.53
CA ARG A 17 -11.40 -2.16 -25.09
C ARG A 17 -12.14 -3.32 -24.45
N ASN A 18 -11.45 -4.42 -24.16
CA ASN A 18 -12.03 -5.59 -23.52
C ASN A 18 -12.41 -5.36 -22.04
N CYS A 19 -11.63 -4.56 -21.29
CA CYS A 19 -12.01 -4.10 -19.94
C CYS A 19 -13.30 -3.26 -19.96
N ARG A 20 -13.44 -2.33 -20.91
CA ARG A 20 -14.64 -1.48 -21.03
C ARG A 20 -15.91 -2.24 -21.41
N GLN A 21 -15.77 -3.38 -22.08
CA GLN A 21 -16.90 -4.19 -22.55
C GLN A 21 -17.29 -5.32 -21.59
N GLY A 22 -16.61 -5.46 -20.44
CA GLY A 22 -16.94 -6.48 -19.42
C GLY A 22 -16.76 -7.93 -19.89
N THR A 23 -16.14 -8.15 -21.06
CA THR A 23 -16.03 -9.46 -21.72
C THR A 23 -14.59 -9.97 -21.81
N GLY A 24 -13.63 -9.31 -21.15
CA GLY A 24 -12.23 -9.72 -21.10
C GLY A 24 -11.73 -9.97 -19.69
N ASP A 25 -10.86 -10.99 -19.57
CA ASP A 25 -10.20 -11.49 -18.37
C ASP A 25 -9.93 -10.46 -17.26
N ARG A 26 -10.52 -10.69 -16.07
CA ARG A 26 -10.40 -9.86 -14.85
C ARG A 26 -8.95 -9.73 -14.34
N GLY A 27 -8.04 -10.54 -14.88
CA GLY A 27 -6.59 -10.57 -14.63
C GLY A 27 -5.86 -9.23 -14.71
N CYS A 28 -6.32 -8.30 -15.57
CA CYS A 28 -5.58 -7.07 -15.88
C CYS A 28 -5.83 -5.91 -14.90
N GLU A 29 -6.94 -5.92 -14.16
CA GLU A 29 -7.35 -4.82 -13.26
C GLU A 29 -6.82 -5.02 -11.83
N GLU A 30 -6.44 -6.25 -11.46
CA GLU A 30 -5.93 -6.60 -10.13
C GLU A 30 -4.55 -5.97 -9.84
N GLY A 31 -3.78 -5.68 -10.89
CA GLY A 31 -2.51 -4.97 -10.79
C GLY A 31 -2.64 -3.51 -10.34
N ASP A 32 -3.84 -2.92 -10.43
CA ASP A 32 -4.03 -1.51 -10.11
C ASP A 32 -4.06 -1.25 -8.59
N ALA A 33 -4.57 -2.18 -7.78
CA ALA A 33 -4.51 -2.08 -6.32
C ALA A 33 -3.07 -2.14 -5.78
N SER A 34 -2.23 -3.00 -6.36
CA SER A 34 -0.81 -3.08 -6.01
C SER A 34 -0.04 -1.81 -6.38
N LYS A 35 -0.38 -1.19 -7.52
CA LYS A 35 0.19 0.10 -7.92
C LYS A 35 -0.20 1.20 -6.94
N ILE A 36 -1.48 1.30 -6.55
CA ILE A 36 -1.93 2.31 -5.58
C ILE A 36 -1.14 2.19 -4.27
N CYS A 37 -0.92 0.98 -3.78
CA CYS A 37 -0.10 0.74 -2.58
C CYS A 37 1.35 1.19 -2.75
N SER A 38 1.98 0.88 -3.88
CA SER A 38 3.36 1.31 -4.18
C SER A 38 3.50 2.85 -4.22
N TYR A 39 2.54 3.53 -4.85
CA TYR A 39 2.50 4.98 -4.87
C TYR A 39 2.26 5.59 -3.48
N ALA A 40 1.35 5.01 -2.69
CA ALA A 40 1.11 5.43 -1.32
C ALA A 40 2.37 5.32 -0.45
N GLN A 41 3.12 4.22 -0.56
CA GLN A 41 4.39 4.03 0.14
C GLN A 41 5.43 5.08 -0.30
N GLY A 42 5.60 5.30 -1.61
CA GLY A 42 6.54 6.29 -2.13
C GLY A 42 6.24 7.71 -1.65
N MET A 43 4.95 8.09 -1.62
CA MET A 43 4.53 9.40 -1.10
C MET A 43 4.78 9.56 0.40
N ASN A 44 4.57 8.50 1.18
CA ASN A 44 4.86 8.53 2.61
C ASN A 44 6.35 8.74 2.89
N ILE A 45 7.24 8.12 2.11
CA ILE A 45 8.70 8.31 2.21
C ILE A 45 9.09 9.74 1.89
N ILE A 46 8.59 10.28 0.77
CA ILE A 46 8.90 11.66 0.34
C ILE A 46 8.37 12.66 1.38
N LYS A 47 7.18 12.42 1.92
CA LYS A 47 6.60 13.24 2.99
C LYS A 47 7.47 13.21 4.24
N ALA A 48 7.84 12.02 4.74
CA ALA A 48 8.68 11.89 5.93
C ALA A 48 10.01 12.64 5.77
N LYS A 49 10.68 12.49 4.62
CA LYS A 49 11.94 13.17 4.36
C LYS A 49 11.79 14.68 4.17
N SER A 50 10.69 15.11 3.55
CA SER A 50 10.32 16.52 3.42
C SER A 50 10.11 17.18 4.78
N THR A 51 9.43 16.50 5.71
CA THR A 51 9.25 16.97 7.10
C THR A 51 10.59 17.06 7.84
N GLU A 52 11.45 16.04 7.74
CA GLU A 52 12.78 16.03 8.36
C GLU A 52 13.67 17.18 7.86
N LYS A 53 13.62 17.48 6.56
CA LYS A 53 14.48 18.50 5.91
C LYS A 53 13.85 19.89 5.79
N GLY A 54 12.61 20.06 6.23
CA GLY A 54 11.86 21.32 6.07
C GLY A 54 11.51 21.66 4.62
N TRP A 55 11.49 20.69 3.70
CA TRP A 55 11.20 20.91 2.27
C TRP A 55 9.70 20.93 1.97
N ALA A 56 8.97 21.86 2.58
CA ALA A 56 7.50 21.95 2.46
C ALA A 56 6.99 22.06 1.01
N SER A 57 7.78 22.68 0.12
CA SER A 57 7.42 22.85 -1.30
C SER A 57 7.51 21.56 -2.12
N ILE A 58 8.41 20.63 -1.79
CA ILE A 58 8.61 19.39 -2.53
C ILE A 58 7.45 18.42 -2.27
N SER A 59 7.01 18.29 -1.02
CA SER A 59 5.87 17.42 -0.69
C SER A 59 4.58 17.92 -1.34
N ALA A 60 4.34 19.24 -1.35
CA ALA A 60 3.18 19.85 -2.03
C ALA A 60 3.25 19.69 -3.56
N SER A 61 4.42 19.91 -4.16
CA SER A 61 4.64 19.77 -5.61
C SER A 61 4.49 18.31 -6.08
N TRP A 62 4.97 17.34 -5.30
CA TRP A 62 4.84 15.93 -5.64
C TRP A 62 3.42 15.38 -5.44
N GLN A 63 2.69 15.87 -4.44
CA GLN A 63 1.25 15.60 -4.28
C GLN A 63 0.42 16.15 -5.47
N GLY A 64 0.85 17.29 -6.02
CA GLY A 64 0.28 17.85 -7.26
C GLY A 64 0.68 17.09 -8.52
N SER A 65 1.95 16.68 -8.63
CA SER A 65 2.53 16.06 -9.83
C SER A 65 2.23 14.56 -9.97
N GLY A 66 2.10 13.84 -8.85
CA GLY A 66 1.65 12.44 -8.81
C GLY A 66 0.22 12.26 -9.34
N ARG A 67 -0.54 13.36 -9.46
CA ARG A 67 -1.88 13.40 -10.06
C ARG A 67 -1.90 13.73 -11.55
N THR A 68 -0.84 14.32 -12.11
CA THR A 68 -0.87 14.92 -13.46
C THR A 68 0.17 14.40 -14.45
N GLY A 69 1.18 13.60 -14.06
CA GLY A 69 2.27 13.39 -15.01
C GLY A 69 3.23 12.21 -14.82
N ALA A 70 2.94 11.21 -13.99
CA ALA A 70 3.75 9.99 -14.05
C ALA A 70 3.31 9.15 -15.28
N SER A 71 4.23 8.91 -16.23
CA SER A 71 3.99 8.05 -17.41
C SER A 71 3.60 6.60 -17.07
N SER A 72 3.72 6.23 -15.80
CA SER A 72 3.36 4.93 -15.21
C SER A 72 2.03 4.93 -14.42
N ALA A 73 1.40 6.09 -14.19
CA ALA A 73 0.09 6.14 -13.52
C ALA A 73 -1.02 5.66 -14.47
N PRO A 74 -1.99 4.83 -14.01
CA PRO A 74 -3.13 4.45 -14.84
C PRO A 74 -3.91 5.67 -15.33
N ALA A 75 -4.39 5.64 -16.57
CA ALA A 75 -5.12 6.77 -17.18
C ALA A 75 -6.42 7.13 -16.42
N SER A 76 -7.00 6.19 -15.68
CA SER A 76 -8.12 6.44 -14.75
C SER A 76 -7.74 7.44 -13.65
N TRP A 77 -6.50 7.42 -13.18
CA TRP A 77 -5.98 8.33 -12.17
C TRP A 77 -5.84 9.77 -12.71
N THR A 78 -5.53 9.93 -14.00
CA THR A 78 -5.39 11.27 -14.62
C THR A 78 -6.72 11.90 -15.05
N ALA A 79 -7.79 11.12 -15.17
CA ALA A 79 -9.10 11.62 -15.60
C ALA A 79 -9.89 12.29 -14.45
N SER A 80 -9.54 11.98 -13.19
CA SER A 80 -10.20 12.57 -12.02
C SER A 80 -9.56 13.90 -11.60
N ARG A 81 -10.07 14.96 -12.22
CA ARG A 81 -10.26 16.32 -11.69
C ARG A 81 -9.06 17.07 -11.07
N ARG A 82 -8.69 18.15 -11.77
CA ARG A 82 -8.26 19.44 -11.18
C ARG A 82 -9.03 19.71 -9.88
N PRO A 83 -8.38 20.08 -8.77
CA PRO A 83 -9.12 20.63 -7.63
C PRO A 83 -9.80 21.92 -8.09
N THR A 84 -11.12 22.01 -7.92
CA THR A 84 -11.89 23.23 -8.21
C THR A 84 -11.64 24.35 -7.18
N THR A 85 -10.81 24.13 -6.16
CA THR A 85 -10.51 25.14 -5.15
C THR A 85 -9.09 24.97 -4.63
N GLY A 86 -8.36 26.07 -4.53
CA GLY A 86 -6.95 26.18 -4.11
C GLY A 86 -6.69 25.89 -2.63
N THR A 87 -7.15 24.76 -2.13
CA THR A 87 -6.74 24.23 -0.82
C THR A 87 -5.82 23.05 -1.07
N ALA A 88 -4.52 23.28 -0.91
CA ALA A 88 -3.53 22.22 -0.75
C ALA A 88 -3.80 21.51 0.58
N SER A 89 -4.86 20.71 0.58
CA SER A 89 -5.25 19.85 1.69
C SER A 89 -4.11 18.88 1.94
N SER A 90 -3.53 18.98 3.13
CA SER A 90 -2.52 18.11 3.71
C SER A 90 -3.05 16.67 3.80
N ARG A 91 -3.21 15.97 2.69
CA ARG A 91 -3.74 14.61 2.70
C ARG A 91 -2.67 13.63 3.13
N THR A 92 -2.99 12.90 4.20
CA THR A 92 -2.01 12.18 5.02
C THR A 92 -1.54 10.87 4.40
N ASN A 93 -2.35 10.25 3.55
CA ASN A 93 -2.03 9.05 2.77
C ASN A 93 -3.02 8.92 1.60
N LEU A 94 -2.67 8.26 0.50
CA LEU A 94 -3.60 7.94 -0.60
C LEU A 94 -4.60 6.86 -0.22
N LEU A 95 -4.23 5.94 0.67
CA LEU A 95 -5.09 4.84 1.10
C LEU A 95 -6.31 5.29 1.92
N ILE A 96 -6.37 6.56 2.31
CA ILE A 96 -7.50 7.16 3.05
C ILE A 96 -8.31 8.15 2.19
N ASP A 97 -7.89 8.37 0.95
CA ASP A 97 -8.62 9.24 0.02
C ASP A 97 -9.85 8.48 -0.51
N PRO A 98 -11.08 8.99 -0.35
CA PRO A 98 -12.32 8.24 -0.59
C PRO A 98 -12.41 7.57 -1.97
N GLU A 99 -11.82 8.20 -3.00
CA GLU A 99 -11.80 7.66 -4.35
C GLU A 99 -10.97 6.37 -4.45
N PHE A 100 -9.78 6.36 -3.82
CA PHE A 100 -8.90 5.19 -3.80
C PHE A 100 -9.39 4.11 -2.85
N VAL A 101 -10.04 4.49 -1.76
CA VAL A 101 -10.66 3.53 -0.83
C VAL A 101 -11.69 2.69 -1.58
N GLN A 102 -12.61 3.31 -2.32
CA GLN A 102 -13.62 2.58 -3.07
C GLN A 102 -12.98 1.64 -4.11
N GLU A 103 -12.02 2.16 -4.88
CA GLU A 103 -11.31 1.39 -5.91
C GLU A 103 -10.62 0.13 -5.34
N ILE A 104 -9.96 0.26 -4.18
CA ILE A 104 -9.31 -0.86 -3.48
C ILE A 104 -10.35 -1.82 -2.90
N MET A 105 -11.42 -1.31 -2.30
CA MET A 105 -12.45 -2.14 -1.68
C MET A 105 -13.16 -3.02 -2.71
N ASP A 106 -13.41 -2.50 -3.91
CA ASP A 106 -14.03 -3.24 -5.01
C ASP A 106 -13.12 -4.35 -5.56
N ARG A 107 -11.79 -4.16 -5.48
CA ARG A 107 -10.79 -5.08 -6.09
C ARG A 107 -10.10 -6.01 -5.11
N GLN A 108 -10.16 -5.77 -3.80
CA GLN A 108 -9.40 -6.53 -2.81
C GLN A 108 -9.68 -8.04 -2.86
N ALA A 109 -10.90 -8.46 -3.19
CA ALA A 109 -11.28 -9.87 -3.27
C ALA A 109 -10.60 -10.57 -4.45
N ALA A 110 -10.62 -9.93 -5.62
CA ALA A 110 -9.96 -10.43 -6.83
C ALA A 110 -8.43 -10.46 -6.63
N TRP A 111 -7.88 -9.38 -6.06
CA TRP A 111 -6.46 -9.28 -5.73
C TRP A 111 -5.99 -10.42 -4.82
N ARG A 112 -6.73 -10.73 -3.75
CA ARG A 112 -6.43 -11.87 -2.86
C ARG A 112 -6.49 -13.20 -3.59
N ARG A 113 -7.46 -13.39 -4.49
CA ARG A 113 -7.59 -14.63 -5.27
C ARG A 113 -6.38 -14.85 -6.17
N VAL A 114 -5.89 -13.80 -6.84
CA VAL A 114 -4.66 -13.89 -7.64
C VAL A 114 -3.47 -14.24 -6.77
N VAL A 115 -3.32 -13.58 -5.61
CA VAL A 115 -2.21 -13.87 -4.70
C VAL A 115 -2.22 -15.32 -4.23
N TYR A 116 -3.40 -15.81 -3.83
CA TYR A 116 -3.60 -17.21 -3.43
C TYR A 116 -3.24 -18.19 -4.56
N LEU A 117 -3.75 -17.96 -5.77
CA LEU A 117 -3.49 -18.82 -6.92
C LEU A 117 -2.01 -18.84 -7.28
N ALA A 118 -1.34 -17.68 -7.28
CA ALA A 118 0.09 -17.60 -7.57
C ALA A 118 0.91 -18.39 -6.56
N ILE A 119 0.63 -18.23 -5.26
CA ILE A 119 1.31 -18.98 -4.19
C ILE A 119 1.07 -20.48 -4.35
N ASN A 120 -0.17 -20.90 -4.57
CA ASN A 120 -0.53 -22.32 -4.70
C ASN A 120 0.11 -22.99 -5.94
N ASN A 121 0.39 -22.22 -6.98
CA ASN A 121 1.06 -22.69 -8.19
C ASN A 121 2.58 -22.45 -8.18
N GLY A 122 3.16 -21.98 -7.07
CA GLY A 122 4.61 -21.71 -6.97
C GLY A 122 5.09 -20.54 -7.85
N VAL A 123 4.19 -19.64 -8.25
CA VAL A 123 4.49 -18.46 -9.07
C VAL A 123 4.89 -17.30 -8.17
N SER A 124 6.10 -16.76 -8.40
CA SER A 124 6.63 -15.64 -7.64
C SER A 124 5.93 -14.31 -7.99
N ILE A 125 5.34 -13.66 -6.99
CA ILE A 125 4.62 -12.38 -7.10
C ILE A 125 4.97 -11.40 -5.94
N PRO A 126 6.26 -11.06 -5.75
CA PRO A 126 6.71 -10.30 -4.57
C PRO A 126 6.06 -8.92 -4.47
N GLY A 127 5.86 -8.22 -5.59
CA GLY A 127 5.25 -6.89 -5.59
C GLY A 127 3.77 -6.89 -5.15
N MET A 128 2.98 -7.85 -5.64
CA MET A 128 1.56 -7.95 -5.29
C MET A 128 1.37 -8.42 -3.84
N SER A 129 2.13 -9.43 -3.42
CA SER A 129 2.07 -9.96 -2.06
C SER A 129 2.52 -8.93 -1.01
N ALA A 130 3.63 -8.22 -1.25
CA ALA A 130 4.10 -7.15 -0.37
C ALA A 130 3.10 -5.98 -0.30
N SER A 131 2.52 -5.60 -1.44
CA SER A 131 1.50 -4.55 -1.48
C SER A 131 0.24 -4.95 -0.69
N LEU A 132 -0.18 -6.21 -0.77
CA LEU A 132 -1.33 -6.72 -0.02
C LEU A 132 -1.04 -6.74 1.49
N ALA A 133 0.16 -7.18 1.87
CA ALA A 133 0.60 -7.16 3.26
C ALA A 133 0.67 -5.72 3.81
N TYR A 134 1.11 -4.75 3.00
CA TYR A 134 1.09 -3.33 3.38
C TYR A 134 -0.33 -2.82 3.60
N PHE A 135 -1.25 -3.08 2.66
CA PHE A 135 -2.65 -2.71 2.80
C PHE A 135 -3.28 -3.32 4.05
N ASP A 136 -3.06 -4.61 4.29
CA ASP A 136 -3.57 -5.32 5.46
C ASP A 136 -2.98 -4.82 6.78
N SER A 137 -1.71 -4.43 6.78
CA SER A 137 -1.07 -3.84 7.97
C SER A 137 -1.59 -2.44 8.23
N TYR A 138 -1.79 -1.64 7.19
CA TYR A 138 -2.16 -0.23 7.31
C TYR A 138 -3.60 -0.03 7.81
N ARG A 139 -4.52 -0.95 7.50
CA ARG A 139 -5.92 -0.88 7.93
C ARG A 139 -6.19 -1.47 9.31
N ARG A 140 -5.18 -2.04 9.97
CA ARG A 140 -5.30 -2.66 11.30
C ARG A 140 -4.92 -1.65 12.36
N ASP A 141 -5.81 -1.46 13.33
CA ASP A 141 -5.55 -0.61 14.50
C ASP A 141 -4.47 -1.23 15.40
N MET A 142 -4.53 -2.55 15.60
CA MET A 142 -3.59 -3.32 16.40
C MET A 142 -2.81 -4.30 15.54
N LEU A 143 -1.47 -4.19 15.58
CA LEU A 143 -0.52 -5.06 14.90
C LEU A 143 0.16 -6.00 15.91
N PRO A 144 0.68 -7.16 15.47
CA PRO A 144 1.43 -8.09 16.33
C PRO A 144 2.79 -7.54 16.81
N ALA A 145 3.04 -6.23 16.66
CA ALA A 145 4.22 -5.55 17.16
C ALA A 145 4.32 -5.58 18.69
N ASN A 146 3.21 -5.77 19.41
CA ASN A 146 3.19 -6.00 20.84
C ASN A 146 4.01 -7.24 21.26
N LEU A 147 3.97 -8.32 20.47
CA LEU A 147 4.79 -9.50 20.73
C LEU A 147 6.28 -9.20 20.54
N VAL A 148 6.63 -8.42 19.52
CA VAL A 148 8.03 -8.00 19.29
C VAL A 148 8.53 -7.14 20.44
N GLN A 149 7.70 -6.22 20.94
CA GLN A 149 8.06 -5.41 22.12
C GLN A 149 8.25 -6.29 23.36
N ALA A 150 7.36 -7.25 23.60
CA ALA A 150 7.51 -8.22 24.69
C ALA A 150 8.81 -9.03 24.57
N GLN A 151 9.16 -9.50 23.37
CA GLN A 151 10.42 -10.22 23.12
C GLN A 151 11.65 -9.35 23.39
N ARG A 152 11.63 -8.09 22.93
CA ARG A 152 12.72 -7.13 23.18
C ARG A 152 12.89 -6.84 24.67
N ASP A 153 11.80 -6.67 25.40
CA ASP A 153 11.84 -6.48 26.85
C ASP A 153 12.33 -7.74 27.57
N TYR A 154 11.89 -8.93 27.14
CA TYR A 154 12.28 -10.21 27.70
C TYR A 154 13.80 -10.47 27.61
N PHE A 155 14.38 -10.32 26.42
CA PHE A 155 15.80 -10.67 26.21
C PHE A 155 16.77 -9.53 26.50
N GLY A 156 16.32 -8.27 26.47
CA GLY A 156 17.23 -7.12 26.49
C GLY A 156 16.79 -5.95 27.36
N ALA A 157 15.75 -6.11 28.19
CA ALA A 157 15.22 -5.06 29.07
C ALA A 157 14.97 -3.73 28.34
N HIS A 158 14.55 -3.82 27.07
CA HIS A 158 14.35 -2.67 26.20
C HIS A 158 13.13 -1.81 26.57
N THR A 159 12.34 -2.24 27.56
CA THR A 159 11.08 -1.64 27.97
C THR A 159 10.03 -1.63 26.87
N TYR A 160 8.77 -1.36 27.22
CA TYR A 160 7.67 -1.18 26.29
C TYR A 160 6.65 -0.16 26.83
N GLU A 161 5.80 0.34 25.94
CA GLU A 161 4.68 1.21 26.30
C GLU A 161 3.38 0.42 26.40
N ARG A 162 2.47 0.90 27.23
CA ARG A 162 1.16 0.29 27.43
C ARG A 162 0.06 1.15 26.82
N VAL A 163 -1.04 0.50 26.43
CA VAL A 163 -2.21 1.19 25.86
C VAL A 163 -3.12 1.80 26.91
N ASP A 164 -3.09 1.29 28.14
CA ASP A 164 -3.98 1.72 29.23
C ASP A 164 -3.40 2.85 30.08
N MET A 165 -2.07 3.03 30.07
CA MET A 165 -1.42 4.09 30.82
C MET A 165 -0.14 4.58 30.15
N PRO A 166 0.14 5.91 30.19
CA PRO A 166 1.37 6.45 29.63
C PRO A 166 2.57 6.06 30.48
N GLY A 167 3.70 5.80 29.82
CA GLY A 167 4.98 5.49 30.47
C GLY A 167 5.76 4.38 29.78
N SER A 168 6.97 4.14 30.26
CA SER A 168 7.84 3.05 29.85
C SER A 168 7.87 2.00 30.97
N PHE A 169 7.64 0.74 30.60
CA PHE A 169 7.49 -0.37 31.53
C PHE A 169 8.52 -1.45 31.22
N HIS A 170 9.14 -1.99 32.26
CA HIS A 170 9.93 -3.21 32.19
C HIS A 170 9.21 -4.32 32.94
N THR A 171 9.20 -5.53 32.39
CA THR A 171 8.61 -6.69 33.05
C THR A 171 9.69 -7.71 33.41
N GLU A 172 9.67 -8.15 34.66
CA GLU A 172 10.56 -9.21 35.15
C GLU A 172 9.98 -10.59 34.77
N TRP A 173 10.12 -10.96 33.50
CA TRP A 173 9.43 -12.11 32.91
C TRP A 173 9.73 -13.45 33.60
N TYR A 174 10.96 -13.65 34.07
CA TYR A 174 11.35 -14.87 34.79
C TYR A 174 10.62 -15.02 36.14
N LYS A 175 10.38 -13.91 36.85
CA LYS A 175 9.61 -13.93 38.12
C LYS A 175 8.17 -14.34 37.87
N ILE A 176 7.58 -13.90 36.76
CA ILE A 176 6.22 -14.28 36.36
C ILE A 176 6.16 -15.76 35.99
N ALA A 177 7.13 -16.26 35.22
CA ALA A 177 7.17 -17.66 34.82
C ALA A 177 7.31 -18.61 36.03
N ASN A 178 8.11 -18.21 37.03
CA ASN A 178 8.40 -19.02 38.21
C ASN A 178 7.42 -18.82 39.38
N SER A 179 6.51 -17.86 39.33
CA SER A 179 5.54 -17.60 40.42
C SER A 179 4.23 -18.41 40.29
N LYS A 180 4.09 -19.21 39.23
CA LYS A 180 2.91 -20.05 38.97
C LYS A 180 3.18 -21.57 39.11
N ILE A 181 4.30 -21.93 39.73
CA ILE A 181 4.62 -23.31 40.14
C ILE A 181 4.59 -23.37 41.66
#